data_AF-A0A7V1EPA1-F1
#
_entry.id   AF-A0A7V1EPA1-F1
#
_cell.length_a   1.000
_cell.length_b   1.000
_cell.length_c   1.000
_cell.angle_alpha   90.00
_cell.angle_beta   90.00
_cell.angle_gamma   90.00
#
_symmetry.space_group_name_H-M   'P 1'
#
loop_
_entity.id
_entity.type
_entity.pdbx_description
1 polymer ?
#
loop_
_entity_poly.entity_id
_entity_poly.type
_entity_poly.pdbx_seq_one_letter_code
_entity_poly.pdbx_strand_id
1 'polypeptide(L)'
;TNSMMTDDRFLLGIDMLKPKDILERAYNDSTGITSKFNKNILNILNRELNANFNLDHFNHRAIFNTEKERIEMYLQANRDVSAKISALGLTVELKEGETIHTEICRKFSEDSVEQMAFNAGLSVTKWFSDSKGWFSLVEMAPQNS
;
A
#
# COMPACT_ATOMS: atom_id res chain seq x y z
N THR A 1 13.02 12.06 21.30
CA THR A 1 11.84 12.74 21.85
C THR A 1 10.80 11.68 22.14
N ASN A 2 10.43 11.51 23.42
CA ASN A 2 9.36 10.57 23.77
C ASN A 2 8.03 11.32 23.58
N SER A 3 7.38 11.10 22.45
CA SER A 3 6.20 11.87 22.04
C SER A 3 4.91 11.46 22.75
N MET A 4 4.95 10.40 23.56
CA MET A 4 3.81 9.88 24.32
C MET A 4 4.15 9.79 25.81
N MET A 5 3.23 10.24 26.66
CA MET A 5 3.25 10.09 28.12
C MET A 5 2.62 8.74 28.52
N THR A 6 2.86 8.28 29.76
CA THR A 6 2.43 6.95 30.26
C THR A 6 0.92 6.71 30.16
N ASP A 7 0.12 7.77 30.30
CA ASP A 7 -1.34 7.68 30.21
C ASP A 7 -1.88 7.79 28.78
N ASP A 8 -1.03 8.12 27.80
CA ASP A 8 -1.45 8.23 26.41
C ASP A 8 -1.78 6.84 25.84
N ARG A 9 -2.70 6.83 24.88
CA ARG A 9 -3.10 5.64 24.14
C ARG A 9 -3.01 5.89 22.65
N PHE A 10 -2.52 4.90 21.92
CA PHE A 10 -2.47 4.90 20.46
C PHE A 10 -3.42 3.82 19.94
N LEU A 11 -4.42 4.22 19.17
CA LEU A 11 -5.36 3.30 18.53
C LEU A 11 -5.00 3.20 17.05
N LEU A 12 -4.63 1.99 16.62
CA LEU A 12 -4.21 1.72 15.25
C LEU A 12 -5.16 0.73 14.57
N GLY A 13 -5.67 1.10 13.39
CA GLY A 13 -6.38 0.18 12.51
C GLY A 13 -5.42 -0.59 11.62
N ILE A 14 -5.52 -1.92 11.65
CA ILE A 14 -4.60 -2.84 11.00
C ILE A 14 -5.40 -3.79 10.12
N ASP A 15 -5.03 -3.83 8.84
CA ASP A 15 -5.54 -4.83 7.90
C ASP A 15 -4.76 -6.14 8.06
N MET A 16 -5.46 -7.18 8.51
CA MET A 16 -4.83 -8.44 8.92
C MET A 16 -4.56 -9.35 7.72
N LEU A 17 -3.67 -10.32 7.89
CA LEU A 17 -3.52 -11.42 6.97
C LEU A 17 -4.82 -12.20 6.83
N LYS A 18 -5.17 -12.52 5.59
CA LYS A 18 -6.37 -13.25 5.21
C LYS A 18 -6.10 -14.02 3.91
N PRO A 19 -7.01 -14.89 3.44
CA PRO A 19 -6.78 -15.66 2.22
C PRO A 19 -6.37 -14.79 1.03
N LYS A 20 -5.37 -15.25 0.29
CA LYS A 20 -4.76 -14.53 -0.83
C LYS A 20 -5.78 -14.03 -1.84
N ASP A 21 -6.77 -14.84 -2.18
CA ASP A 21 -7.81 -14.51 -3.15
C ASP A 21 -8.71 -13.36 -2.68
N ILE A 22 -8.98 -13.26 -1.37
CA ILE A 22 -9.69 -12.13 -0.76
C ILE A 22 -8.85 -10.86 -0.88
N LEU A 23 -7.55 -10.96 -0.55
CA LEU A 23 -6.63 -9.83 -0.65
C LEU A 23 -6.50 -9.33 -2.10
N GLU A 24 -6.25 -10.22 -3.06
CA GLU A 24 -6.09 -9.80 -4.46
C GLU A 24 -7.38 -9.26 -5.06
N ARG A 25 -8.55 -9.81 -4.72
CA ARG A 25 -9.85 -9.28 -5.19
C ARG A 25 -10.14 -7.88 -4.66
N ALA A 26 -9.72 -7.56 -3.44
CA ALA A 26 -9.94 -6.24 -2.86
C ALA A 26 -9.22 -5.12 -3.63
N TYR A 27 -8.13 -5.44 -4.31
CA TYR A 27 -7.33 -4.48 -5.09
C TYR A 27 -7.47 -4.64 -6.60
N ASN A 28 -8.07 -5.73 -7.08
CA ASN A 28 -8.44 -5.93 -8.48
C ASN A 28 -9.96 -5.93 -8.65
N ASP A 29 -10.64 -4.88 -8.15
CA ASP A 29 -12.09 -4.82 -8.20
C ASP A 29 -12.63 -4.84 -9.64
N SER A 30 -13.71 -5.59 -9.86
CA SER A 30 -14.32 -5.76 -11.18
C SER A 30 -14.95 -4.47 -11.73
N THR A 31 -15.20 -3.48 -10.88
CA THR A 31 -15.73 -2.16 -11.27
C THR A 31 -14.65 -1.21 -11.80
N GLY A 32 -13.37 -1.61 -11.72
CA GLY A 32 -12.22 -0.86 -12.23
C GLY A 32 -11.89 0.41 -11.43
N ILE A 33 -12.40 0.56 -10.21
CA ILE A 33 -12.19 1.75 -9.37
C ILE A 33 -10.73 1.83 -8.93
N THR A 34 -10.16 0.72 -8.44
CA THR A 34 -8.77 0.64 -7.99
C THR A 34 -7.79 0.84 -9.14
N SER A 35 -8.14 0.32 -10.33
CA SER A 35 -7.36 0.57 -11.55
C SER A 35 -7.30 2.06 -11.90
N LYS A 36 -8.45 2.76 -11.87
CA LYS A 36 -8.52 4.21 -12.10
C LYS A 36 -7.75 4.99 -11.03
N PHE A 37 -7.89 4.60 -9.77
CA PHE A 37 -7.15 5.20 -8.65
C PHE A 37 -5.63 5.06 -8.86
N ASN A 38 -5.15 3.86 -9.16
CA ASN A 38 -3.73 3.62 -9.39
C ASN A 38 -3.20 4.45 -10.58
N LYS A 39 -3.86 4.38 -11.74
CA LYS A 39 -3.46 5.14 -12.93
C LYS A 39 -3.48 6.65 -12.72
N ASN A 40 -4.25 7.15 -11.74
CA ASN A 40 -4.35 8.58 -11.48
C ASN A 40 -3.00 9.21 -11.09
N ILE A 41 -2.03 8.44 -10.58
CA ILE A 41 -0.68 8.98 -10.34
C ILE A 41 -0.06 9.54 -11.64
N LEU A 42 -0.31 8.91 -12.79
CA LEU A 42 0.16 9.39 -14.09
C LEU A 42 -0.51 10.71 -14.48
N ASN A 43 -1.81 10.88 -14.18
CA ASN A 43 -2.49 12.16 -14.38
C ASN A 43 -1.88 13.28 -13.51
N ILE A 44 -1.54 12.96 -12.26
CA ILE A 44 -0.87 13.90 -11.36
C ILE A 44 0.50 14.28 -11.94
N LEU A 45 1.31 13.31 -12.40
CA LEU A 45 2.60 13.60 -13.02
C LEU A 45 2.46 14.47 -14.28
N ASN A 46 1.46 14.19 -15.12
CA ASN A 46 1.17 14.99 -16.30
C ASN A 46 0.85 16.45 -15.94
N ARG A 47 0.02 16.64 -14.91
CA ARG A 47 -0.41 17.97 -14.46
C ARG A 47 0.69 18.75 -13.74
N GLU A 48 1.36 18.13 -12.77
CA GLU A 48 2.28 18.81 -11.85
C GLU A 48 3.69 18.95 -12.42
N LEU A 49 4.14 18.00 -13.27
CA LEU A 49 5.51 17.95 -13.77
C LEU A 49 5.61 18.11 -15.29
N ASN A 50 4.52 18.53 -15.94
CA ASN A 50 4.42 18.67 -17.39
C ASN A 50 4.90 17.39 -18.12
N ALA A 51 4.41 16.25 -17.63
CA ALA A 51 4.64 14.95 -18.24
C ALA A 51 3.59 14.63 -19.32
N ASN A 52 3.85 13.61 -20.14
CA ASN A 52 2.95 13.20 -21.23
C ASN A 52 2.64 11.69 -21.22
N PHE A 53 2.52 11.07 -20.05
CA PHE A 53 2.08 9.68 -19.93
C PHE A 53 0.68 9.49 -20.54
N ASN A 54 0.54 8.53 -21.46
CA ASN A 54 -0.77 8.05 -21.88
C ASN A 54 -1.21 6.89 -20.98
N LEU A 55 -2.27 7.09 -20.21
CA LEU A 55 -2.79 6.11 -19.25
C LEU A 55 -3.32 4.82 -19.90
N ASP A 56 -3.69 4.88 -21.17
CA ASP A 56 -4.16 3.70 -21.92
C ASP A 56 -3.02 2.74 -22.27
N HIS A 57 -1.77 3.20 -22.16
CA HIS A 57 -0.59 2.35 -22.38
C HIS A 57 -0.21 1.52 -21.15
N PHE A 58 -0.97 1.62 -20.05
CA PHE A 58 -0.70 0.92 -18.81
C PHE A 58 -1.88 0.05 -18.40
N ASN A 59 -1.61 -1.17 -17.97
CA ASN A 59 -2.56 -2.04 -17.29
C ASN A 59 -2.33 -1.96 -15.78
N HIS A 60 -3.41 -1.93 -15.00
CA HIS A 60 -3.31 -2.10 -13.56
C HIS A 60 -3.03 -3.56 -13.24
N ARG A 61 -2.13 -3.82 -12.30
CA ARG A 61 -1.83 -5.16 -11.78
C ARG A 61 -1.62 -5.07 -10.27
N ALA A 62 -2.47 -5.71 -9.49
CA ALA A 62 -2.25 -5.90 -8.05
C ALA A 62 -2.00 -7.39 -7.75
N ILE A 63 -0.94 -7.68 -6.99
CA ILE A 63 -0.59 -9.03 -6.56
C ILE A 63 -0.38 -9.08 -5.05
N PHE A 64 -0.70 -10.21 -4.43
CA PHE A 64 -0.27 -10.47 -3.07
C PHE A 64 1.10 -11.15 -3.08
N ASN A 65 2.10 -10.45 -2.56
CA ASN A 65 3.44 -10.98 -2.33
C ASN A 65 3.44 -11.71 -0.98
N THR A 66 3.30 -13.05 -1.03
CA THR A 66 3.22 -13.90 0.15
C THR A 66 4.47 -13.81 1.03
N GLU A 67 5.67 -13.75 0.43
CA GLU A 67 6.92 -13.70 1.19
C GLU A 67 7.08 -12.42 2.01
N LYS A 68 6.49 -11.32 1.52
CA LYS A 68 6.57 -10.01 2.16
C LYS A 68 5.25 -9.57 2.81
N GLU A 69 4.26 -10.47 2.84
CA GLU A 69 2.95 -10.29 3.45
C GLU A 69 2.28 -8.96 3.06
N ARG A 70 2.28 -8.64 1.76
CA ARG A 70 1.79 -7.34 1.29
C ARG A 70 1.15 -7.43 -0.08
N ILE A 71 0.15 -6.59 -0.30
CA ILE A 71 -0.31 -6.26 -1.65
C ILE A 71 0.70 -5.30 -2.27
N GLU A 72 1.01 -5.53 -3.53
CA GLU A 72 1.83 -4.67 -4.37
C GLU A 72 1.01 -4.27 -5.59
N MET A 73 0.99 -2.97 -5.89
CA MET A 73 0.25 -2.43 -7.03
C MET A 73 1.21 -1.87 -8.07
N TYR A 74 0.99 -2.26 -9.32
CA TYR A 74 1.84 -1.91 -10.45
C TYR A 74 1.03 -1.30 -11.58
N LEU A 75 1.70 -0.43 -12.34
CA LEU A 75 1.29 -0.02 -13.68
C LEU A 75 2.21 -0.73 -14.67
N GLN A 76 1.66 -1.71 -15.38
CA GLN A 76 2.39 -2.50 -16.36
C GLN A 76 2.21 -1.91 -17.76
N ALA A 77 3.30 -1.60 -18.45
CA ALA A 77 3.25 -1.16 -19.83
C ALA A 77 2.66 -2.26 -20.72
N ASN A 78 1.61 -1.95 -21.48
CA ASN A 78 0.98 -2.89 -22.42
C ASN A 78 1.53 -2.79 -23.84
N ARG A 79 2.57 -1.97 -24.01
CA ARG A 79 3.35 -1.72 -25.23
C ARG A 79 4.65 -1.01 -24.82
N ASP A 80 5.56 -0.81 -25.76
CA ASP A 80 6.68 0.11 -25.55
C ASP A 80 6.15 1.54 -25.29
N VAL A 81 6.61 2.14 -24.19
CA VAL A 81 6.25 3.50 -23.74
C VAL A 81 7.50 4.37 -23.70
N SER A 82 7.38 5.59 -24.22
CA SER A 82 8.32 6.68 -24.00
C SER A 82 7.53 7.89 -23.51
N ALA A 83 7.77 8.30 -22.27
CA ALA A 83 7.08 9.42 -21.63
C ALA A 83 8.11 10.43 -21.14
N LYS A 84 7.99 11.68 -21.59
CA LYS A 84 8.82 12.79 -21.19
C LYS A 84 8.20 13.48 -19.99
N ILE A 85 8.99 13.71 -18.94
CA ILE A 85 8.67 14.55 -17.78
C ILE A 85 9.43 15.86 -17.95
N SER A 86 8.79 16.84 -18.59
CA SER A 86 9.49 18.03 -19.08
C SER A 86 10.07 18.90 -17.96
N ALA A 87 9.39 19.01 -16.81
CA ALA A 87 9.89 19.76 -15.67
C ALA A 87 11.20 19.22 -15.09
N LEU A 88 11.53 17.95 -15.36
CA LEU A 88 12.74 17.29 -14.89
C LEU A 88 13.78 17.08 -16.00
N GLY A 89 13.45 17.40 -17.25
CA GLY A 89 14.31 17.06 -18.40
C GLY A 89 14.52 15.56 -18.58
N LEU A 90 13.60 14.72 -18.06
CA LEU A 90 13.72 13.27 -18.02
C LEU A 90 12.82 12.62 -19.07
N THR A 91 13.31 11.55 -19.71
CA THR A 91 12.48 10.62 -20.49
C THR A 91 12.48 9.27 -19.80
N VAL A 92 11.30 8.76 -19.51
CA VAL A 92 11.07 7.41 -19.01
C VAL A 92 10.75 6.52 -20.19
N GLU A 93 11.55 5.47 -20.37
CA GLU A 93 11.34 4.44 -21.38
C GLU A 93 11.01 3.12 -20.70
N LEU A 94 9.95 2.47 -21.14
CA LEU A 94 9.53 1.16 -20.68
C LEU A 94 9.25 0.27 -21.89
N LYS A 95 9.73 -0.96 -21.84
CA LYS A 95 9.34 -2.01 -22.78
C LYS A 95 7.99 -2.61 -22.40
N GLU A 96 7.30 -3.18 -23.39
CA GLU A 96 6.10 -3.96 -23.14
C GLU A 96 6.33 -4.98 -22.01
N GLY A 97 5.41 -5.01 -21.03
CA GLY A 97 5.48 -5.89 -19.88
C GLY A 97 6.25 -5.33 -18.67
N GLU A 98 7.08 -4.29 -18.84
CA GLU A 98 7.76 -3.63 -17.73
C GLU A 98 6.78 -2.88 -16.83
N THR A 99 7.14 -2.74 -15.55
CA THR A 99 6.22 -2.26 -14.52
C THR A 99 6.79 -1.09 -13.73
N ILE A 100 5.93 -0.10 -13.44
CA ILE A 100 6.15 0.89 -12.39
C ILE A 100 5.48 0.38 -11.12
N HIS A 101 6.23 0.24 -10.03
CA HIS A 101 5.68 -0.11 -8.71
C HIS A 101 5.13 1.16 -8.05
N THR A 102 3.82 1.16 -7.75
CA THR A 102 3.09 2.36 -7.31
C THR A 102 2.76 2.37 -5.83
N GLU A 103 2.45 1.21 -5.25
CA GLU A 103 1.99 1.14 -3.86
C GLU A 103 2.29 -0.22 -3.22
N ILE A 104 2.50 -0.18 -1.91
CA ILE A 104 2.66 -1.35 -1.05
C ILE A 104 1.65 -1.25 0.09
N CYS A 105 0.84 -2.28 0.25
CA CYS A 105 -0.15 -2.38 1.31
C CYS A 105 0.12 -3.62 2.17
N ARG A 106 0.86 -3.44 3.28
CA ARG A 106 1.20 -4.54 4.20
C ARG A 106 -0.03 -5.10 4.90
N LYS A 107 0.06 -6.40 5.20
CA LYS A 107 -0.86 -7.15 6.04
C LYS A 107 -0.09 -7.70 7.22
N PHE A 108 -0.79 -7.98 8.31
CA PHE A 108 -0.16 -8.29 9.58
C PHE A 108 -0.78 -9.54 10.21
N SER A 109 0.05 -10.35 10.87
CA SER A 109 -0.37 -11.31 11.90
C SER A 109 -0.38 -10.65 13.28
N GLU A 110 -1.05 -11.24 14.27
CA GLU A 110 -1.01 -10.79 15.65
C GLU A 110 0.43 -10.66 16.16
N ASP A 111 1.24 -11.71 15.99
CA ASP A 111 2.67 -11.72 16.35
C ASP A 111 3.45 -10.56 15.73
N SER A 112 3.20 -10.25 14.45
CA SER A 112 3.89 -9.16 13.76
C SER A 112 3.50 -7.79 14.31
N VAL A 113 2.24 -7.62 14.76
CA VAL A 113 1.76 -6.39 15.39
C VAL A 113 2.37 -6.24 16.78
N GLU A 114 2.39 -7.29 17.58
CA GLU A 114 3.01 -7.27 18.90
C GLU A 114 4.50 -6.93 18.82
N GLN A 115 5.23 -7.57 17.90
CA GLN A 115 6.64 -7.28 17.68
C GLN A 115 6.87 -5.85 17.19
N MET A 116 6.01 -5.34 16.29
CA MET A 116 6.07 -3.96 15.82
C MET A 116 5.83 -2.97 16.97
N ALA A 117 4.81 -3.22 17.81
CA ALA A 117 4.52 -2.41 18.98
C ALA A 117 5.70 -2.42 19.96
N PHE A 118 6.24 -3.61 20.26
CA PHE A 118 7.37 -3.78 21.16
C PHE A 118 8.60 -3.01 20.69
N ASN A 119 8.96 -3.14 19.40
CA ASN A 119 10.09 -2.43 18.80
C ASN A 119 9.90 -0.90 18.79
N ALA A 120 8.65 -0.43 18.81
CA ALA A 120 8.31 0.98 18.93
C ALA A 120 8.27 1.48 20.38
N GLY A 121 8.61 0.65 21.38
CA GLY A 121 8.52 1.00 22.79
C GLY A 121 7.09 1.03 23.33
N LEU A 122 6.16 0.37 22.64
CA LEU A 122 4.75 0.25 23.02
C LEU A 122 4.41 -1.20 23.43
N SER A 123 3.30 -1.36 24.12
CA SER A 123 2.67 -2.65 24.41
C SER A 123 1.22 -2.60 23.98
N VAL A 124 0.74 -3.70 23.39
CA VAL A 124 -0.68 -3.89 23.08
C VAL A 124 -1.46 -4.01 24.39
N THR A 125 -2.47 -3.17 24.59
CA THR A 125 -3.32 -3.17 25.79
C THR A 125 -4.70 -3.76 25.51
N LYS A 126 -5.25 -3.53 24.31
CA LYS A 126 -6.54 -4.10 23.89
C LYS A 126 -6.53 -4.42 22.41
N TRP A 127 -7.31 -5.42 22.04
CA TRP A 127 -7.46 -5.87 20.67
C TRP A 127 -8.94 -6.05 20.35
N PHE A 128 -9.40 -5.38 19.30
CA PHE A 128 -10.77 -5.49 18.80
C PHE A 128 -10.72 -5.89 17.34
N SER A 129 -11.41 -6.96 16.98
CA SER A 129 -11.48 -7.43 15.58
C SER A 129 -12.92 -7.54 15.10
N ASP A 130 -13.09 -7.44 13.78
CA ASP A 130 -14.34 -7.87 13.16
C ASP A 130 -14.56 -9.38 13.34
N SER A 131 -15.77 -9.87 13.05
CA SER A 131 -16.14 -11.28 13.21
C SER A 131 -15.24 -12.28 12.48
N LYS A 132 -14.50 -11.85 11.45
CA LYS A 132 -13.58 -12.70 10.67
C LYS A 132 -12.11 -12.53 11.05
N GLY A 133 -11.77 -11.59 11.94
CA GLY A 133 -10.37 -11.29 12.27
C GLY A 133 -9.58 -10.69 11.10
N TRP A 134 -10.26 -10.06 10.15
CA TRP A 134 -9.67 -9.52 8.92
C TRP A 134 -9.27 -8.07 9.04
N PHE A 135 -9.87 -7.33 9.96
CA PHE A 135 -9.45 -5.99 10.34
C PHE A 135 -9.51 -5.85 11.85
N SER A 136 -8.47 -5.26 12.41
CA SER A 136 -8.32 -5.10 13.85
C SER A 136 -8.06 -3.65 14.22
N LEU A 137 -8.67 -3.20 15.31
CA LEU A 137 -8.30 -1.99 16.03
C LEU A 137 -7.49 -2.42 17.26
N VAL A 138 -6.25 -1.96 17.31
CA VAL A 138 -5.30 -2.33 18.38
C VAL A 138 -4.99 -1.09 19.19
N GLU A 139 -5.33 -1.14 20.48
CA GLU A 139 -4.95 -0.12 21.46
C GLU A 139 -3.57 -0.46 21.99
N MET A 140 -2.66 0.52 21.98
CA MET A 140 -1.30 0.40 22.47
C MET A 140 -0.99 1.52 23.46
N ALA A 141 -0.10 1.27 24.40
CA ALA A 141 0.40 2.24 25.37
C ALA A 141 1.94 2.18 25.45
N PRO A 142 2.62 3.25 25.89
CA PRO A 142 4.05 3.18 26.18
C PRO A 142 4.37 2.05 27.15
N GLN A 143 5.49 1.35 26.91
CA GLN A 143 6.00 0.37 27.84
C GLN A 143 6.29 1.04 29.18
N ASN A 144 5.73 0.51 30.26
CA ASN A 144 6.11 0.93 31.60
C ASN A 144 7.58 0.56 31.81
N SER A 145 8.43 1.57 31.95
CA SER A 145 9.84 1.40 32.36
C SER A 145 9.92 0.99 33.83
#